data_AF-A0A4R5B8V9-F1
#
_entry.id   AF-A0A4R5B8V9-F1
#
_cell.length_a   1.000
_cell.length_b   1.000
_cell.length_c   1.000
_cell.angle_alpha   90.00
_cell.angle_beta   90.00
_cell.angle_gamma   90.00
#
_symmetry.space_group_name_H-M   'P 1'
#
loop_
_entity.id
_entity.type
_entity.pdbx_description
1 polymer ?
#
loop_
_entity_poly.entity_id
_entity_poly.type
_entity_poly.pdbx_seq_one_letter_code
_entity_poly.pdbx_strand_id
1 'polypeptide(L)'
;MTSESGALLERARKYERQGRPEEAAPAYASAAEALEARGDWGAAVAVRARQARALAAAGNTGEAQRVLDVLERGAASLPGEVRAVLDGQAAHVLATAGRTGEAARRAWASMSGFSSLHDHKRAGVAGVHAARLIVKDAGARGALRPLRELLARMPPGGDGYRQVAAMLAEAERRPDRDHDILVTDPDGVPWGRLAAALAVGAHLAVGNGVAWNSLTDSGDREDRVLLERDWGVTDPASWREQMDGLLDARNSDPAVQMVLDQRGRGMDPHAWRAAITAWCRERDISADTVREVVEMSGLILRYEARFRADGLLPPDGLVESVFGYDFGRAVNMARWGLNAGYCDAEEAEKCVLQAGHRAHQVYSSWRSFSAGYVLGRMLRFDEGEFGEWYERSVTGHRILAEDPASPWRRMAWG
;
A
#
# COMPACT_ATOMS: atom_id res chain seq x y z
N MET A 1 -48.94 18.94 28.81
CA MET A 1 -49.37 19.22 27.43
C MET A 1 -48.13 19.24 26.55
N THR A 2 -47.93 18.21 25.73
CA THR A 2 -46.88 18.19 24.70
C THR A 2 -47.19 19.28 23.67
N SER A 3 -46.32 20.27 23.50
CA SER A 3 -46.52 21.32 22.49
C SER A 3 -46.60 20.71 21.09
N GLU A 4 -47.43 21.27 20.21
CA GLU A 4 -47.69 20.78 18.84
C GLU A 4 -46.42 20.45 18.05
N SER A 5 -45.39 21.30 18.15
CA SER A 5 -44.07 21.09 17.55
C SER A 5 -43.36 19.82 18.07
N GLY A 6 -43.55 19.47 19.34
CA GLY A 6 -43.02 18.24 19.95
C GLY A 6 -43.70 16.98 19.42
N ALA A 7 -45.01 17.03 19.19
CA ALA A 7 -45.75 15.89 18.61
C ALA A 7 -45.35 15.65 17.14
N LEU A 8 -45.18 16.73 16.36
CA LEU A 8 -44.68 16.67 14.99
C LEU A 8 -43.26 16.10 14.93
N LEU A 9 -42.38 16.56 15.82
CA LEU A 9 -41.01 16.08 15.88
C LEU A 9 -40.91 14.59 16.25
N GLU A 10 -41.71 14.13 17.21
CA GLU A 10 -41.75 12.71 17.57
C GLU A 10 -42.30 11.83 16.45
N ARG A 11 -43.30 12.33 15.70
CA ARG A 11 -43.80 11.66 14.50
C ARG A 11 -42.72 11.57 13.42
N ALA A 12 -41.97 12.63 13.16
CA ALA A 12 -40.87 12.63 12.20
C ALA A 12 -39.76 11.63 12.59
N ARG A 13 -39.37 11.62 13.87
CA ARG A 13 -38.41 10.64 14.42
C ARG A 13 -38.91 9.21 14.30
N LYS A 14 -40.23 8.99 14.44
CA LYS A 14 -40.85 7.67 14.25
C LYS A 14 -40.69 7.18 12.81
N TYR A 15 -40.95 8.04 11.81
CA TYR A 15 -40.73 7.68 10.40
C TYR A 15 -39.25 7.43 10.09
N GLU A 16 -38.34 8.25 10.63
CA GLU A 16 -36.89 8.03 10.48
C GLU A 16 -36.47 6.65 11.03
N ARG A 17 -36.94 6.26 12.21
CA ARG A 17 -36.66 4.94 12.81
C ARG A 17 -37.25 3.78 12.02
N GLN A 18 -38.33 4.01 11.27
CA GLN A 18 -38.97 3.01 10.42
C GLN A 18 -38.34 2.90 9.03
N GLY A 19 -37.29 3.68 8.73
CA GLY A 19 -36.68 3.69 7.39
C GLY A 19 -37.61 4.28 6.33
N ARG A 20 -38.45 5.24 6.72
CA ARG A 20 -39.46 5.90 5.88
C ARG A 20 -39.06 7.37 5.60
N PRO A 21 -38.04 7.61 4.76
CA PRO A 21 -37.47 8.95 4.59
C PRO A 21 -38.41 9.90 3.85
N GLU A 22 -39.25 9.39 2.95
CA GLU A 22 -40.25 10.17 2.20
C GLU A 22 -41.32 10.78 3.11
N GLU A 23 -41.71 10.09 4.18
CA GLU A 23 -42.65 10.59 5.18
C GLU A 23 -41.97 11.35 6.31
N ALA A 24 -40.70 11.05 6.60
CA ALA A 24 -39.93 11.75 7.63
C ALA A 24 -39.57 13.19 7.21
N ALA A 25 -39.17 13.41 5.95
CA ALA A 25 -38.79 14.72 5.43
C ALA A 25 -39.87 15.80 5.61
N PRO A 26 -41.12 15.62 5.12
CA PRO A 26 -42.18 16.62 5.30
C PRO A 26 -42.61 16.79 6.76
N ALA A 27 -42.54 15.72 7.57
CA ALA A 27 -42.82 15.81 9.00
C ALA A 27 -41.77 16.64 9.75
N TYR A 28 -40.49 16.52 9.39
CA TYR A 28 -39.43 17.39 9.91
C TYR A 28 -39.60 18.84 9.43
N ALA A 29 -40.00 19.06 8.17
CA ALA A 29 -40.29 20.41 7.67
C ALA A 29 -41.39 21.11 8.50
N SER A 30 -42.50 20.42 8.72
CA SER A 30 -43.63 20.93 9.51
C SER A 30 -43.23 21.23 10.96
N ALA A 31 -42.40 20.37 11.55
CA ALA A 31 -41.90 20.57 12.91
C ALA A 31 -40.95 21.79 13.00
N ALA A 32 -40.12 22.02 11.98
CA ALA A 32 -39.23 23.19 11.92
C ALA A 32 -40.04 24.49 11.79
N GLU A 33 -41.03 24.54 10.91
CA GLU A 33 -41.90 25.71 10.73
C GLU A 33 -42.63 26.10 12.03
N ALA A 34 -43.12 25.10 12.76
CA ALA A 34 -43.74 25.32 14.07
C ALA A 34 -42.76 25.86 15.14
N LEU A 35 -41.46 25.56 15.03
CA LEU A 35 -40.41 26.10 15.91
C LEU A 35 -40.02 27.54 15.50
N GLU A 36 -39.90 27.79 14.19
CA GLU A 36 -39.65 29.11 13.61
C GLU A 36 -40.75 30.11 14.00
N ALA A 37 -42.02 29.71 13.91
CA ALA A 37 -43.17 30.51 14.30
C ALA A 37 -43.18 30.88 15.80
N ARG A 38 -42.48 30.11 16.64
CA ARG A 38 -42.33 30.35 18.08
C ARG A 38 -41.05 31.09 18.43
N GLY A 39 -40.23 31.44 17.44
CA GLY A 39 -38.95 32.11 17.61
C GLY A 39 -37.81 31.21 18.11
N ASP A 40 -37.99 29.88 18.14
CA ASP A 40 -36.96 28.93 18.54
C ASP A 40 -36.07 28.56 17.34
N TRP A 41 -35.28 29.53 16.88
CA TRP A 41 -34.45 29.42 15.68
C TRP A 41 -33.36 28.35 15.82
N GLY A 42 -32.81 28.15 17.02
CA GLY A 42 -31.79 27.12 17.27
C GLY A 42 -32.34 25.71 17.08
N ALA A 43 -33.51 25.43 17.67
CA ALA A 43 -34.17 24.14 17.48
C ALA A 43 -34.66 23.96 16.05
N ALA A 44 -35.18 25.01 15.41
CA ALA A 44 -35.60 24.97 14.01
C ALA A 44 -34.46 24.57 13.07
N VAL A 45 -33.27 25.17 13.21
CA VAL A 45 -32.09 24.84 12.40
C VAL A 45 -31.69 23.38 12.57
N ALA A 46 -31.67 22.86 13.80
CA ALA A 46 -31.37 21.46 14.06
C ALA A 46 -32.40 20.51 13.41
N VAL A 47 -33.68 20.89 13.38
CA VAL A 47 -34.76 20.13 12.75
C VAL A 47 -34.69 20.20 11.22
N ARG A 48 -34.42 21.37 10.63
CA ARG A 48 -34.18 21.54 9.19
C ARG A 48 -32.97 20.75 8.70
N ALA A 49 -31.90 20.66 9.51
CA ALA A 49 -30.75 19.82 9.18
C ALA A 49 -31.13 18.32 9.11
N ARG A 50 -32.03 17.85 9.98
CA ARG A 50 -32.57 16.48 9.93
C ARG A 50 -33.53 16.27 8.75
N GLN A 51 -34.31 17.30 8.38
CA GLN A 51 -35.10 17.30 7.14
C GLN A 51 -34.18 17.08 5.94
N ALA A 52 -33.07 17.82 5.83
CA ALA A 52 -32.11 17.67 4.73
C ALA A 52 -31.56 16.24 4.65
N ARG A 53 -31.20 15.64 5.79
CA ARG A 53 -30.78 14.22 5.83
C ARG A 53 -31.87 13.26 5.37
N ALA A 54 -33.13 13.47 5.77
CA ALA A 54 -34.24 12.64 5.34
C ALA A 54 -34.50 12.77 3.83
N LEU A 55 -34.41 13.99 3.28
CA LEU A 55 -34.48 14.23 1.83
C LEU A 55 -33.37 13.49 1.08
N ALA A 56 -32.13 13.56 1.56
CA ALA A 56 -31.03 12.83 0.94
C ALA A 56 -31.25 11.31 0.99
N ALA A 57 -31.74 10.77 2.10
CA ALA A 57 -32.07 9.36 2.25
C ALA A 57 -33.22 8.90 1.33
N ALA A 58 -34.14 9.80 0.97
CA ALA A 58 -35.19 9.57 -0.04
C ALA A 58 -34.68 9.71 -1.49
N GLY A 59 -33.38 9.97 -1.71
CA GLY A 59 -32.82 10.19 -3.05
C GLY A 59 -32.91 11.65 -3.55
N ASN A 60 -33.54 12.55 -2.80
CA ASN A 60 -33.70 13.97 -3.14
C ASN A 60 -32.47 14.80 -2.74
N THR A 61 -31.27 14.40 -3.19
CA THR A 61 -29.99 15.01 -2.80
C THR A 61 -29.87 16.49 -3.18
N GLY A 62 -30.43 16.90 -4.31
CA GLY A 62 -30.43 18.31 -4.74
C GLY A 62 -31.26 19.22 -3.83
N GLU A 63 -32.40 18.75 -3.33
CA GLU A 63 -33.22 19.50 -2.38
C GLU A 63 -32.58 19.52 -0.98
N ALA A 64 -32.03 18.38 -0.55
CA ALA A 64 -31.26 18.29 0.68
C ALA A 64 -30.11 19.32 0.72
N GLN A 65 -29.36 19.45 -0.39
CA GLN A 65 -28.27 20.43 -0.49
C GLN A 65 -28.79 21.87 -0.40
N ARG A 66 -29.90 22.21 -1.09
CA ARG A 66 -30.51 23.54 -0.99
C ARG A 66 -30.90 23.91 0.44
N VAL A 67 -31.47 22.95 1.18
CA VAL A 67 -31.79 23.16 2.61
C VAL A 67 -30.52 23.44 3.41
N LEU A 68 -29.44 22.69 3.21
CA LEU A 68 -28.17 22.94 3.90
C LEU A 68 -27.57 24.31 3.54
N ASP A 69 -27.58 24.70 2.27
CA ASP A 69 -27.03 26.00 1.83
C ASP A 69 -27.75 27.17 2.49
N VAL A 70 -29.07 27.05 2.71
CA VAL A 70 -29.86 28.04 3.45
C VAL A 70 -29.39 28.13 4.91
N LEU A 71 -29.18 26.98 5.57
CA LEU A 71 -28.74 26.93 6.97
C LEU A 71 -27.30 27.44 7.13
N GLU A 72 -26.42 27.20 6.15
CA GLU A 72 -25.02 27.65 6.17
C GLU A 72 -24.89 29.18 6.13
N ARG A 73 -25.80 29.88 5.44
CA ARG A 73 -25.77 31.36 5.37
C ARG A 73 -25.87 32.03 6.75
N GLY A 74 -26.48 31.36 7.74
CA GLY A 74 -26.57 31.84 9.13
C GLY A 74 -25.67 31.10 10.11
N ALA A 75 -24.80 30.20 9.62
CA ALA A 75 -24.11 29.25 10.50
C ALA A 75 -23.11 29.89 11.48
N ALA A 76 -22.50 31.02 11.11
CA ALA A 76 -21.51 31.70 11.94
C ALA A 76 -22.08 32.27 13.25
N SER A 77 -23.37 32.58 13.28
CA SER A 77 -24.08 33.08 14.46
C SER A 77 -24.75 31.99 15.30
N LEU A 78 -24.66 30.72 14.88
CA LEU A 78 -25.30 29.63 15.59
C LEU A 78 -24.56 29.30 16.89
N PRO A 79 -25.28 28.97 17.97
CA PRO A 79 -24.67 28.35 19.14
C PRO A 79 -23.86 27.11 18.75
N GLY A 80 -22.75 26.86 19.44
CA GLY A 80 -21.84 25.77 19.13
C GLY A 80 -22.51 24.39 19.05
N GLU A 81 -23.53 24.12 19.89
CA GLU A 81 -24.28 22.87 19.85
C GLU A 81 -25.09 22.73 18.55
N VAL A 82 -25.78 23.80 18.13
CA VAL A 82 -26.59 23.81 16.91
C VAL A 82 -25.70 23.67 15.68
N ARG A 83 -24.53 24.32 15.69
CA ARG A 83 -23.51 24.18 14.63
C ARG A 83 -23.00 22.74 14.54
N ALA A 84 -22.65 22.12 15.67
CA ALA A 84 -22.17 20.73 15.69
C ALA A 84 -23.22 19.74 15.18
N VAL A 85 -24.51 19.97 15.48
CA VAL A 85 -25.63 19.18 14.95
C VAL A 85 -25.75 19.36 13.43
N LEU A 86 -25.73 20.60 12.95
CA LEU A 86 -25.79 20.92 11.51
C LEU A 86 -24.67 20.22 10.74
N ASP A 87 -23.44 20.30 11.24
CA ASP A 87 -22.25 19.68 10.65
C ASP A 87 -22.39 18.15 10.54
N GLY A 88 -22.95 17.50 11.57
CA GLY A 88 -23.19 16.06 11.58
C GLY A 88 -24.26 15.63 10.56
N GLN A 89 -25.33 16.41 10.40
CA GLN A 89 -26.35 16.12 9.38
C GLN A 89 -25.83 16.39 7.96
N ALA A 90 -25.07 17.48 7.77
CA ALA A 90 -24.45 17.81 6.49
C ALA A 90 -23.49 16.73 6.02
N ALA A 91 -22.73 16.11 6.93
CA ALA A 91 -21.88 14.96 6.61
C ALA A 91 -22.67 13.80 5.98
N HIS A 92 -23.82 13.44 6.55
CA HIS A 92 -24.67 12.39 5.99
C HIS A 92 -25.20 12.74 4.60
N VAL A 93 -25.68 13.97 4.40
CA VAL A 93 -26.20 14.43 3.10
C VAL A 93 -25.13 14.38 2.03
N LEU A 94 -23.94 14.92 2.31
CA LEU A 94 -22.81 14.93 1.38
C LEU A 94 -22.31 13.52 1.06
N ALA A 95 -22.29 12.62 2.04
CA ALA A 95 -21.91 11.23 1.84
C ALA A 95 -22.88 10.51 0.89
N THR A 96 -24.18 10.75 1.02
CA THR A 96 -25.20 10.22 0.09
C THR A 96 -25.07 10.81 -1.31
N ALA A 97 -24.64 12.06 -1.43
CA ALA A 97 -24.36 12.71 -2.71
C ALA A 97 -23.00 12.30 -3.35
N GLY A 98 -22.26 11.36 -2.74
CA GLY A 98 -20.97 10.89 -3.26
C GLY A 98 -19.77 11.81 -2.98
N ARG A 99 -19.96 12.93 -2.26
CA ARG A 99 -18.91 13.91 -1.92
C ARG A 99 -18.17 13.52 -0.64
N THR A 100 -17.53 12.35 -0.67
CA THR A 100 -17.03 11.66 0.54
C THR A 100 -16.00 12.47 1.32
N GLY A 101 -15.01 13.10 0.66
CA GLY A 101 -14.01 13.93 1.33
C GLY A 101 -14.58 15.19 2.00
N GLU A 102 -15.63 15.79 1.42
CA GLU A 102 -16.35 16.90 2.05
C GLU A 102 -17.16 16.43 3.25
N ALA A 103 -17.84 15.29 3.11
CA ALA A 103 -18.58 14.67 4.22
C ALA A 103 -17.66 14.37 5.41
N ALA A 104 -16.45 13.85 5.16
CA ALA A 104 -15.44 13.58 6.18
C ALA A 104 -15.08 14.84 6.98
N ARG A 105 -14.85 15.96 6.27
CA ARG A 105 -14.55 17.26 6.92
C ARG A 105 -15.71 17.76 7.78
N ARG A 106 -16.96 17.63 7.32
CA ARG A 106 -18.14 18.04 8.11
C ARG A 106 -18.32 17.15 9.35
N ALA A 107 -18.11 15.84 9.24
CA ALA A 107 -18.17 14.93 10.38
C ALA A 107 -17.09 15.23 11.43
N TRP A 108 -15.87 15.58 10.99
CA TRP A 108 -14.79 16.03 11.87
C TRP A 108 -15.15 17.32 12.61
N ALA A 109 -15.70 18.30 11.91
CA ALA A 109 -16.14 19.57 12.51
C ALA A 109 -17.21 19.34 13.58
N SER A 110 -18.19 18.46 13.30
CA SER A 110 -19.20 18.03 14.27
C SER A 110 -18.59 17.40 15.52
N MET A 111 -17.63 16.48 15.36
CA MET A 111 -16.91 15.87 16.48
C MET A 111 -16.20 16.92 17.33
N SER A 112 -15.48 17.84 16.68
CA SER A 112 -14.74 18.91 17.36
C SER A 112 -15.68 19.84 18.13
N GLY A 113 -16.84 20.17 17.55
CA GLY A 113 -17.89 20.96 18.17
C GLY A 113 -18.42 20.31 19.46
N PHE A 114 -18.85 19.04 19.40
CA PHE A 114 -19.32 18.34 20.60
C PHE A 114 -18.23 18.13 21.65
N SER A 115 -16.98 17.92 21.23
CA SER A 115 -15.85 17.80 22.15
C SER A 115 -15.62 19.10 22.94
N SER A 116 -15.73 20.26 22.28
CA SER A 116 -15.61 21.57 22.92
C SER A 116 -16.72 21.86 23.93
N LEU A 117 -17.88 21.21 23.78
CA LEU A 117 -19.03 21.29 24.69
C LEU A 117 -19.00 20.21 25.78
N HIS A 118 -17.93 19.40 25.86
CA HIS A 118 -17.80 18.25 26.75
C HIS A 118 -18.87 17.16 26.56
N ASP A 119 -19.58 17.14 25.42
CA ASP A 119 -20.47 16.03 25.04
C ASP A 119 -19.67 14.91 24.36
N HIS A 120 -18.93 14.17 25.17
CA HIS A 120 -18.05 13.10 24.70
C HIS A 120 -18.79 11.96 24.01
N LYS A 121 -20.08 11.76 24.33
CA LYS A 121 -20.91 10.72 23.71
C LYS A 121 -21.19 11.07 22.25
N ARG A 122 -21.68 12.28 21.97
CA ARG A 122 -21.94 12.73 20.60
C ARG A 122 -20.66 12.96 19.82
N ALA A 123 -19.61 13.47 20.47
CA ALA A 123 -18.28 13.60 19.86
C ALA A 123 -17.74 12.23 19.41
N GLY A 124 -17.89 11.19 20.23
CA GLY A 124 -17.52 9.83 19.88
C GLY A 124 -18.23 9.30 18.63
N VAL A 125 -19.55 9.49 18.54
CA VAL A 125 -20.35 9.07 17.37
C VAL A 125 -19.92 9.82 16.11
N ALA A 126 -19.75 11.14 16.19
CA ALA A 126 -19.30 11.95 15.06
C ALA A 126 -17.87 11.60 14.62
N GLY A 127 -16.96 11.31 15.56
CA GLY A 127 -15.59 10.86 15.28
C GLY A 127 -15.56 9.53 14.54
N VAL A 128 -16.35 8.54 14.97
CA VAL A 128 -16.47 7.26 14.25
C VAL A 128 -17.01 7.49 12.83
N HIS A 129 -17.99 8.38 12.66
CA HIS A 129 -18.51 8.70 11.33
C HIS A 129 -17.44 9.35 10.44
N ALA A 130 -16.68 10.32 10.98
CA ALA A 130 -15.57 10.94 10.28
C ALA A 130 -14.51 9.93 9.85
N ALA A 131 -14.11 9.03 10.76
CA ALA A 131 -13.13 7.98 10.48
C ALA A 131 -13.57 7.07 9.32
N ARG A 132 -14.83 6.62 9.31
CA ARG A 132 -15.38 5.80 8.21
C ARG A 132 -15.35 6.53 6.86
N LEU A 133 -15.68 7.82 6.86
CA LEU A 133 -15.68 8.63 5.64
C LEU A 133 -14.26 8.90 5.14
N ILE A 134 -13.31 9.15 6.05
CA ILE A 134 -11.87 9.29 5.72
C ILE A 134 -11.35 8.03 5.03
N VAL A 135 -11.63 6.85 5.61
CA VAL A 135 -11.21 5.57 5.02
C VAL A 135 -11.84 5.36 3.65
N LYS A 136 -13.13 5.67 3.51
CA LYS A 136 -13.85 5.53 2.23
C LYS A 136 -13.31 6.47 1.14
N ASP A 137 -12.89 7.69 1.50
CA ASP A 137 -12.41 8.71 0.56
C ASP A 137 -10.95 8.47 0.13
N ALA A 138 -10.06 8.21 1.09
CA ALA A 138 -8.61 8.17 0.87
C ALA A 138 -8.02 6.75 0.79
N GLY A 139 -8.83 5.71 1.04
CA GLY A 139 -8.35 4.35 1.22
C GLY A 139 -7.52 4.16 2.50
N ALA A 140 -7.17 2.90 2.82
CA ALA A 140 -6.50 2.57 4.08
C ALA A 140 -5.14 3.29 4.27
N ARG A 141 -4.32 3.38 3.21
CA ARG A 141 -3.00 4.06 3.27
C ARG A 141 -3.14 5.57 3.43
N GLY A 142 -4.03 6.20 2.66
CA GLY A 142 -4.27 7.64 2.73
C GLY A 142 -4.93 8.08 4.04
N ALA A 143 -5.63 7.17 4.72
CA ALA A 143 -6.33 7.44 5.97
C ALA A 143 -5.43 7.47 7.22
N LEU A 144 -4.20 6.93 7.18
CA LEU A 144 -3.36 6.77 8.37
C LEU A 144 -3.11 8.08 9.13
N ARG A 145 -2.62 9.10 8.43
CA ARG A 145 -2.33 10.41 9.04
C ARG A 145 -3.61 11.10 9.56
N PRO A 146 -4.69 11.23 8.76
CA PRO A 146 -5.94 11.80 9.25
C PRO A 146 -6.55 11.04 10.44
N LEU A 147 -6.48 9.70 10.48
CA LEU A 147 -7.00 8.90 11.59
C LEU A 147 -6.20 9.11 12.88
N ARG A 148 -4.87 9.24 12.81
CA ARG A 148 -4.03 9.59 13.97
C ARG A 148 -4.37 10.97 14.52
N GLU A 149 -4.50 11.95 13.63
CA GLU A 149 -4.88 13.32 13.98
C GLU A 149 -6.29 13.35 14.61
N LEU A 150 -7.22 12.55 14.10
CA LEU A 150 -8.58 12.43 14.62
C LEU A 150 -8.58 11.82 16.03
N LEU A 151 -7.88 10.70 16.21
CA LEU A 151 -7.80 9.98 17.47
C LEU A 151 -7.16 10.84 18.57
N ALA A 152 -6.13 11.62 18.24
CA ALA A 152 -5.47 12.54 19.15
C ALA A 152 -6.39 13.66 19.69
N ARG A 153 -7.51 13.94 19.00
CA ARG A 153 -8.51 14.94 19.41
C ARG A 153 -9.70 14.34 20.17
N MET A 154 -9.75 13.00 20.31
CA MET A 154 -10.83 12.30 21.00
C MET A 154 -10.46 11.97 22.46
N PRO A 155 -11.43 11.97 23.39
CA PRO A 155 -11.17 11.56 24.77
C PRO A 155 -10.75 10.08 24.86
N PRO A 156 -9.62 9.76 25.51
CA PRO A 156 -9.17 8.38 25.63
C PRO A 156 -10.15 7.53 26.46
N GLY A 157 -10.26 6.25 26.13
CA GLY A 157 -11.09 5.28 26.87
C GLY A 157 -12.58 5.26 26.54
N GLY A 158 -13.09 6.21 25.75
CA GLY A 158 -14.47 6.22 25.27
C GLY A 158 -14.74 5.16 24.18
N ASP A 159 -16.01 4.80 23.96
CA ASP A 159 -16.37 3.80 22.95
C ASP A 159 -16.05 4.24 21.52
N GLY A 160 -16.33 5.52 21.19
CA GLY A 160 -15.93 6.09 19.91
C GLY A 160 -14.41 6.12 19.72
N TYR A 161 -13.64 6.38 20.79
CA TYR A 161 -12.17 6.31 20.75
C TYR A 161 -11.70 4.89 20.44
N ARG A 162 -12.25 3.87 21.10
CA ARG A 162 -11.90 2.47 20.82
C ARG A 162 -12.25 2.06 19.39
N GLN A 163 -13.39 2.50 18.87
CA GLN A 163 -13.78 2.20 17.49
C GLN A 163 -12.87 2.89 16.46
N VAL A 164 -12.53 4.17 16.65
CA VAL A 164 -11.58 4.89 15.78
C VAL A 164 -10.17 4.32 15.92
N ALA A 165 -9.73 3.97 17.13
CA ALA A 165 -8.47 3.30 17.38
C ALA A 165 -8.44 1.92 16.72
N ALA A 166 -9.56 1.18 16.69
CA ALA A 166 -9.67 -0.09 15.98
C ALA A 166 -9.64 0.11 14.46
N MET A 167 -10.22 1.19 13.91
CA MET A 167 -10.14 1.52 12.49
C MET A 167 -8.74 2.01 12.09
N LEU A 168 -8.08 2.81 12.94
CA LEU A 168 -6.69 3.18 12.76
C LEU A 168 -5.82 1.93 12.84
N ALA A 169 -6.01 1.10 13.86
CA ALA A 169 -5.34 -0.18 13.99
C ALA A 169 -5.71 -1.14 12.87
N GLU A 170 -6.83 -0.99 12.16
CA GLU A 170 -7.20 -1.79 10.98
C GLU A 170 -6.55 -1.24 9.70
N ALA A 171 -6.42 0.08 9.57
CA ALA A 171 -5.70 0.73 8.48
C ALA A 171 -4.16 0.60 8.64
N GLU A 172 -3.70 0.55 9.90
CA GLU A 172 -2.33 0.22 10.32
C GLU A 172 -2.10 -1.28 10.28
N ARG A 173 -3.07 -2.09 10.76
CA ARG A 173 -3.10 -3.52 10.46
C ARG A 173 -3.13 -3.65 8.96
N ARG A 174 -2.51 -4.74 8.58
CA ARG A 174 -2.22 -5.09 7.22
C ARG A 174 -2.76 -6.51 7.01
N PRO A 175 -4.05 -6.80 7.27
CA PRO A 175 -4.56 -8.18 7.17
C PRO A 175 -4.51 -8.72 5.72
N ASP A 176 -4.15 -7.86 4.78
CA ASP A 176 -4.06 -7.99 3.32
C ASP A 176 -2.68 -7.57 2.76
N ARG A 177 -1.62 -7.41 3.58
CA ARG A 177 -0.27 -7.06 3.06
C ARG A 177 0.73 -8.16 3.41
N ASP A 178 0.86 -9.14 2.52
CA ASP A 178 1.83 -10.23 2.64
C ASP A 178 3.23 -9.81 2.14
N HIS A 179 3.75 -8.73 2.73
CA HIS A 179 5.15 -8.56 3.12
C HIS A 179 6.08 -7.59 2.33
N ASP A 180 6.76 -6.76 3.14
CA ASP A 180 7.99 -5.98 2.93
C ASP A 180 8.55 -5.77 4.36
N ILE A 181 8.94 -6.86 5.03
CA ILE A 181 9.41 -6.87 6.42
C ILE A 181 10.66 -7.73 6.57
N LEU A 182 11.64 -7.24 7.33
CA LEU A 182 12.79 -8.05 7.70
C LEU A 182 12.40 -9.00 8.84
N VAL A 183 12.37 -10.30 8.56
CA VAL A 183 12.17 -11.36 9.56
C VAL A 183 13.48 -12.11 9.76
N THR A 184 13.94 -12.21 10.99
CA THR A 184 15.09 -13.04 11.38
C THR A 184 14.58 -14.13 12.31
N ASP A 185 14.80 -15.38 11.94
CA ASP A 185 14.56 -16.52 12.80
C ASP A 185 15.64 -16.55 13.91
N PRO A 186 15.26 -16.49 15.20
CA PRO A 186 16.21 -16.58 16.31
C PRO A 186 17.02 -17.88 16.32
N ASP A 187 16.44 -18.97 15.80
CA ASP A 187 17.06 -20.29 15.75
C ASP A 187 17.71 -20.59 14.38
N GLY A 188 17.54 -19.67 13.42
CA GLY A 188 18.17 -19.74 12.10
C GLY A 188 19.66 -19.45 12.12
N VAL A 189 20.32 -19.54 10.95
CA VAL A 189 21.78 -19.41 10.82
C VAL A 189 22.21 -17.96 11.07
N PRO A 190 22.88 -17.65 12.19
CA PRO A 190 23.03 -16.25 12.62
C PRO A 190 24.19 -15.52 11.91
N TRP A 191 25.22 -16.25 11.47
CA TRP A 191 26.42 -15.70 10.83
C TRP A 191 27.18 -16.79 10.05
N GLY A 192 28.19 -16.39 9.28
CA GLY A 192 29.06 -17.29 8.52
C GLY A 192 28.69 -17.40 7.03
N ARG A 193 29.35 -18.31 6.31
CA ARG A 193 29.21 -18.42 4.84
C ARG A 193 27.78 -18.73 4.40
N LEU A 194 27.09 -19.62 5.10
CA LEU A 194 25.70 -19.96 4.80
C LEU A 194 24.76 -18.78 5.07
N ALA A 195 24.94 -18.05 6.18
CA ALA A 195 24.15 -16.83 6.44
C ALA A 195 24.38 -15.76 5.35
N ALA A 196 25.63 -15.54 4.94
CA ALA A 196 25.94 -14.60 3.86
C ALA A 196 25.29 -15.03 2.53
N ALA A 197 25.29 -16.32 2.21
CA ALA A 197 24.63 -16.85 1.02
C ALA A 197 23.08 -16.75 1.11
N LEU A 198 22.49 -17.03 2.26
CA LEU A 198 21.06 -16.84 2.52
C LEU A 198 20.65 -15.36 2.38
N ALA A 199 21.50 -14.43 2.81
CA ALA A 199 21.27 -13.00 2.69
C ALA A 199 21.19 -12.50 1.24
N VAL A 200 21.71 -13.25 0.25
CA VAL A 200 21.51 -12.98 -1.18
C VAL A 200 20.04 -13.16 -1.58
N GLY A 201 19.32 -14.09 -0.95
CA GLY A 201 17.89 -14.32 -1.14
C GLY A 201 16.98 -13.34 -0.39
N ALA A 202 17.54 -12.41 0.37
CA ALA A 202 16.79 -11.60 1.34
C ALA A 202 15.76 -10.64 0.71
N HIS A 203 15.96 -10.21 -0.54
CA HIS A 203 14.96 -9.39 -1.27
C HIS A 203 13.60 -10.09 -1.32
N LEU A 204 13.60 -11.36 -1.71
CA LEU A 204 12.37 -12.13 -1.82
C LEU A 204 11.87 -12.56 -0.43
N ALA A 205 12.78 -12.84 0.51
CA ALA A 205 12.40 -13.12 1.89
C ALA A 205 11.66 -11.93 2.55
N VAL A 206 12.14 -10.70 2.35
CA VAL A 206 11.49 -9.47 2.82
C VAL A 206 10.14 -9.26 2.15
N GLY A 207 10.09 -9.42 0.82
CA GLY A 207 8.86 -9.31 0.03
C GLY A 207 7.84 -10.41 0.30
N ASN A 208 8.25 -11.53 0.89
CA ASN A 208 7.41 -12.67 1.26
C ASN A 208 7.31 -12.87 2.79
N GLY A 209 7.90 -11.98 3.59
CA GLY A 209 7.85 -11.92 5.05
C GLY A 209 8.23 -13.19 5.77
N VAL A 210 9.13 -13.95 5.17
CA VAL A 210 9.72 -15.14 5.75
C VAL A 210 11.09 -14.82 6.30
N ALA A 211 11.57 -15.66 7.20
CA ALA A 211 12.92 -15.51 7.75
C ALA A 211 13.94 -15.50 6.61
N TRP A 212 14.92 -14.58 6.66
CA TRP A 212 15.98 -14.55 5.66
C TRP A 212 17.06 -15.61 5.94
N ASN A 213 17.20 -16.08 7.19
CA ASN A 213 18.31 -16.86 7.68
C ASN A 213 18.02 -18.35 7.95
N SER A 214 16.92 -18.89 7.42
CA SER A 214 16.54 -20.29 7.60
C SER A 214 16.38 -21.00 6.26
N LEU A 215 16.85 -22.25 6.19
CA LEU A 215 16.69 -23.10 5.00
C LEU A 215 15.26 -23.65 4.89
N THR A 216 14.61 -23.87 6.03
CA THR A 216 13.22 -24.32 6.12
C THR A 216 12.35 -23.22 6.69
N ASP A 217 11.12 -23.10 6.20
CA ASP A 217 10.12 -22.23 6.81
C ASP A 217 9.28 -23.04 7.79
N SER A 218 9.08 -22.53 9.02
CA SER A 218 8.31 -23.22 10.07
C SER A 218 6.79 -23.04 9.96
N GLY A 219 6.29 -22.60 8.80
CA GLY A 219 4.87 -22.27 8.59
C GLY A 219 4.15 -23.24 7.67
N ASP A 220 2.82 -23.26 7.74
CA ASP A 220 1.91 -24.01 6.85
C ASP A 220 1.87 -23.41 5.42
N ARG A 221 3.03 -23.27 4.77
CA ARG A 221 3.10 -22.81 3.38
C ARG A 221 3.03 -24.01 2.44
N GLU A 222 2.07 -23.98 1.52
CA GLU A 222 1.94 -24.97 0.44
C GLU A 222 2.98 -24.68 -0.67
N ASP A 223 4.27 -24.81 -0.36
CA ASP A 223 5.36 -24.52 -1.33
C ASP A 223 5.25 -25.37 -2.61
N ARG A 224 4.66 -26.58 -2.53
CA ARG A 224 4.32 -27.39 -3.70
C ARG A 224 3.33 -26.69 -4.64
N VAL A 225 2.29 -26.05 -4.09
CA VAL A 225 1.28 -25.33 -4.89
C VAL A 225 1.90 -24.10 -5.54
N LEU A 226 2.78 -23.38 -4.84
CA LEU A 226 3.53 -22.26 -5.42
C LEU A 226 4.45 -22.71 -6.55
N LEU A 227 5.22 -23.79 -6.32
CA LEU A 227 6.15 -24.34 -7.31
C LEU A 227 5.43 -24.85 -8.56
N GLU A 228 4.31 -25.55 -8.41
CA GLU A 228 3.49 -25.99 -9.53
C GLU A 228 2.90 -24.80 -10.30
N ARG A 229 2.27 -23.86 -9.60
CA ARG A 229 1.55 -22.72 -10.20
C ARG A 229 2.49 -21.73 -10.92
N ASP A 230 3.59 -21.34 -10.27
CA ASP A 230 4.42 -20.22 -10.73
C ASP A 230 5.68 -20.67 -11.50
N TRP A 231 6.07 -21.93 -11.37
CA TRP A 231 7.30 -22.47 -11.96
C TRP A 231 7.10 -23.76 -12.76
N GLY A 232 5.91 -24.36 -12.73
CA GLY A 232 5.64 -25.64 -13.40
C GLY A 232 6.44 -26.81 -12.81
N VAL A 233 6.87 -26.69 -11.56
CA VAL A 233 7.68 -27.72 -10.89
C VAL A 233 6.75 -28.69 -10.16
N THR A 234 6.79 -29.96 -10.57
CA THR A 234 5.93 -31.01 -10.01
C THR A 234 6.71 -32.17 -9.38
N ASP A 235 8.02 -32.23 -9.61
CA ASP A 235 8.89 -33.33 -9.19
C ASP A 235 10.36 -32.88 -8.98
N PRO A 236 11.24 -33.73 -8.40
CA PRO A 236 12.64 -33.39 -8.18
C PRO A 236 13.45 -33.05 -9.44
N ALA A 237 13.10 -33.61 -10.61
CA ALA A 237 13.84 -33.39 -11.84
C ALA A 237 13.53 -32.01 -12.44
N SER A 238 12.24 -31.65 -12.52
CA SER A 238 11.79 -30.32 -12.92
C SER A 238 12.27 -29.23 -11.95
N TRP A 239 12.30 -29.52 -10.64
CA TRP A 239 12.91 -28.61 -9.66
C TRP A 239 14.41 -28.39 -9.95
N ARG A 240 15.15 -29.46 -10.20
CA ARG A 240 16.59 -29.38 -10.52
C ARG A 240 16.86 -28.53 -11.75
N GLU A 241 16.07 -28.72 -12.81
CA GLU A 241 16.18 -27.95 -14.04
C GLU A 241 15.99 -26.44 -13.78
N GLN A 242 14.96 -26.06 -13.01
CA GLN A 242 14.73 -24.66 -12.65
C GLN A 242 15.85 -24.10 -11.76
N MET A 243 16.33 -24.89 -10.80
CA MET A 243 17.44 -24.50 -9.91
C MET A 243 18.72 -24.23 -10.72
N ASP A 244 19.10 -25.14 -11.62
CA ASP A 244 20.28 -25.00 -12.47
C ASP A 244 20.12 -23.83 -13.45
N GLY A 245 18.92 -23.62 -14.00
CA GLY A 245 18.59 -22.45 -14.81
C GLY A 245 18.81 -21.12 -14.08
N LEU A 246 18.38 -21.02 -12.82
CA LEU A 246 18.60 -19.82 -11.99
C LEU A 246 20.08 -19.62 -11.63
N LEU A 247 20.78 -20.71 -11.30
CA LEU A 247 22.22 -20.63 -11.03
C LEU A 247 22.96 -20.14 -12.26
N ASP A 248 22.61 -20.63 -13.45
CA ASP A 248 23.21 -20.23 -14.73
C ASP A 248 22.68 -18.91 -15.29
N ALA A 249 21.87 -18.18 -14.51
CA ALA A 249 21.27 -16.90 -14.87
C ALA A 249 20.48 -16.93 -16.21
N ARG A 250 19.83 -18.05 -16.49
CA ARG A 250 19.01 -18.28 -17.70
C ARG A 250 17.53 -17.98 -17.52
N ASN A 251 17.10 -17.50 -16.35
CA ASN A 251 15.71 -17.15 -16.11
C ASN A 251 15.39 -15.72 -16.60
N SER A 252 16.40 -14.86 -16.71
CA SER A 252 16.30 -13.54 -17.32
C SER A 252 16.61 -13.59 -18.83
N ASP A 253 16.06 -12.66 -19.62
CA ASP A 253 16.37 -12.55 -21.05
C ASP A 253 17.88 -12.26 -21.24
N PRO A 254 18.64 -13.11 -21.95
CA PRO A 254 20.07 -12.90 -22.17
C PRO A 254 20.40 -11.60 -22.92
N ALA A 255 19.46 -11.05 -23.68
CA ALA A 255 19.64 -9.77 -24.36
C ALA A 255 19.87 -8.61 -23.37
N VAL A 256 19.30 -8.68 -22.16
CA VAL A 256 19.46 -7.64 -21.13
C VAL A 256 20.92 -7.54 -20.70
N GLN A 257 21.53 -8.66 -20.32
CA GLN A 257 22.93 -8.66 -19.91
C GLN A 257 23.83 -8.30 -21.09
N MET A 258 23.55 -8.82 -22.29
CA MET A 258 24.29 -8.46 -23.50
C MET A 258 24.33 -6.94 -23.72
N VAL A 259 23.19 -6.24 -23.56
CA VAL A 259 23.12 -4.78 -23.68
C VAL A 259 23.99 -4.09 -22.63
N LEU A 260 23.96 -4.55 -21.38
CA LEU A 260 24.82 -4.04 -20.31
C LEU A 260 26.31 -4.26 -20.60
N ASP A 261 26.67 -5.43 -21.14
CA ASP A 261 28.05 -5.78 -21.47
C ASP A 261 28.65 -4.89 -22.57
N GLN A 262 27.82 -4.30 -23.43
CA GLN A 262 28.28 -3.33 -24.43
C GLN A 262 28.60 -1.95 -23.84
N ARG A 263 28.32 -1.72 -22.55
CA ARG A 263 28.55 -0.44 -21.90
C ARG A 263 29.97 -0.33 -21.34
N GLY A 264 30.82 0.39 -22.07
CA GLY A 264 32.15 0.77 -21.57
C GLY A 264 32.08 1.81 -20.45
N ARG A 265 33.12 1.87 -19.61
CA ARG A 265 33.25 2.91 -18.57
C ARG A 265 33.27 4.30 -19.18
N GLY A 266 32.46 5.21 -18.63
CA GLY A 266 32.39 6.61 -19.07
C GLY A 266 31.75 6.83 -20.44
N MET A 267 31.14 5.80 -21.01
CA MET A 267 30.47 5.87 -22.31
C MET A 267 29.15 6.64 -22.19
N ASP A 268 28.93 7.60 -23.09
CA ASP A 268 27.66 8.32 -23.15
C ASP A 268 26.54 7.45 -23.79
N PRO A 269 25.25 7.82 -23.61
CA PRO A 269 24.14 7.06 -24.16
C PRO A 269 24.12 6.88 -25.68
N HIS A 270 24.74 7.76 -26.46
CA HIS A 270 24.79 7.63 -27.91
C HIS A 270 25.86 6.62 -28.33
N ALA A 271 27.05 6.74 -27.75
CA ALA A 271 28.14 5.78 -27.94
C ALA A 271 27.73 4.36 -27.51
N TRP A 272 26.97 4.23 -26.42
CA TRP A 272 26.47 2.93 -25.97
C TRP A 272 25.49 2.29 -26.97
N ARG A 273 24.52 3.06 -27.49
CA ARG A 273 23.61 2.56 -28.54
C ARG A 273 24.35 2.17 -29.82
N ALA A 274 25.39 2.91 -30.18
CA ALA A 274 26.23 2.58 -31.32
C ALA A 274 26.99 1.25 -31.10
N ALA A 275 27.51 1.02 -29.90
CA ALA A 275 28.19 -0.22 -29.53
C ALA A 275 27.23 -1.43 -29.59
N ILE A 276 26.01 -1.31 -29.05
CA ILE A 276 24.96 -2.32 -29.15
C ILE A 276 24.66 -2.64 -30.62
N THR A 277 24.45 -1.60 -31.44
CA THR A 277 24.16 -1.76 -32.87
C THR A 277 25.30 -2.45 -33.62
N ALA A 278 26.55 -2.09 -33.33
CA ALA A 278 27.72 -2.70 -33.93
C ALA A 278 27.82 -4.20 -33.57
N TRP A 279 27.67 -4.53 -32.29
CA TRP A 279 27.70 -5.91 -31.80
C TRP A 279 26.61 -6.78 -32.48
N CYS A 280 25.41 -6.24 -32.64
CA CYS A 280 24.30 -6.92 -33.31
C CYS A 280 24.56 -7.13 -34.81
N ARG A 281 25.11 -6.12 -35.50
CA ARG A 281 25.44 -6.22 -36.93
C ARG A 281 26.50 -7.27 -37.21
N GLU A 282 27.51 -7.39 -36.35
CA GLU A 282 28.56 -8.42 -36.47
C GLU A 282 28.02 -9.86 -36.36
N ARG A 283 26.83 -10.04 -35.81
CA ARG A 283 26.20 -11.34 -35.55
C ARG A 283 24.95 -11.59 -36.40
N ASP A 284 24.76 -10.78 -37.43
CA ASP A 284 23.62 -10.87 -38.35
C ASP A 284 22.26 -10.88 -37.63
N ILE A 285 22.17 -10.15 -36.52
CA ILE A 285 20.91 -10.01 -35.76
C ILE A 285 19.91 -9.19 -36.57
N SER A 286 18.65 -9.61 -36.57
CA SER A 286 17.60 -8.98 -37.36
C SER A 286 17.43 -7.50 -37.01
N ALA A 287 17.11 -6.66 -38.00
CA ALA A 287 16.93 -5.22 -37.80
C ALA A 287 15.83 -4.89 -36.77
N ASP A 288 14.83 -5.77 -36.60
CA ASP A 288 13.76 -5.61 -35.62
C ASP A 288 14.30 -5.83 -34.20
N THR A 289 15.02 -6.94 -33.98
CA THR A 289 15.69 -7.22 -32.70
C THR A 289 16.71 -6.15 -32.35
N VAL A 290 17.45 -5.60 -33.33
CA VAL A 290 18.37 -4.47 -33.07
C VAL A 290 17.64 -3.25 -32.52
N ARG A 291 16.45 -2.92 -33.04
CA ARG A 291 15.66 -1.81 -32.50
C ARG A 291 15.23 -2.09 -31.06
N GLU A 292 14.74 -3.29 -30.77
CA GLU A 292 14.31 -3.69 -29.42
C GLU A 292 15.43 -3.56 -28.39
N VAL A 293 16.62 -4.08 -28.69
CA VAL A 293 17.76 -4.00 -27.73
C VAL A 293 18.31 -2.57 -27.58
N VAL A 294 18.20 -1.74 -28.62
CA VAL A 294 18.54 -0.31 -28.53
C VAL A 294 17.51 0.45 -27.69
N GLU A 295 16.21 0.15 -27.83
CA GLU A 295 15.15 0.72 -27.00
C GLU A 295 15.30 0.31 -25.53
N MET A 296 15.67 -0.96 -25.28
CA MET A 296 15.97 -1.48 -23.94
C MET A 296 17.09 -0.68 -23.25
N SER A 297 18.14 -0.24 -23.97
CA SER A 297 19.16 0.64 -23.39
C SER A 297 18.56 1.96 -22.86
N GLY A 298 17.55 2.52 -23.55
CA GLY A 298 16.82 3.70 -23.11
C GLY A 298 15.98 3.44 -21.86
N LEU A 299 15.34 2.27 -21.78
CA LEU A 299 14.60 1.85 -20.60
C LEU A 299 15.52 1.65 -19.39
N ILE A 300 16.69 1.04 -19.57
CA ILE A 300 17.70 0.89 -18.51
C ILE A 300 18.13 2.27 -17.98
N LEU A 301 18.43 3.23 -18.87
CA LEU A 301 18.80 4.60 -18.44
C LEU A 301 17.70 5.27 -17.62
N ARG A 302 16.42 5.05 -17.96
CA ARG A 302 15.29 5.55 -17.18
C ARG A 302 15.24 4.94 -15.78
N TYR A 303 15.42 3.62 -15.66
CA TYR A 303 15.47 2.96 -14.36
C TYR A 303 16.66 3.41 -13.53
N GLU A 304 17.85 3.52 -14.11
CA GLU A 304 19.03 4.03 -13.41
C GLU A 304 18.84 5.47 -12.92
N ALA A 305 18.24 6.34 -13.74
CA ALA A 305 17.90 7.69 -13.32
C ALA A 305 16.93 7.69 -12.12
N ARG A 306 15.92 6.80 -12.14
CA ARG A 306 14.97 6.66 -11.06
C ARG A 306 15.60 6.05 -9.80
N PHE A 307 16.44 5.04 -9.94
CA PHE A 307 17.21 4.43 -8.86
C PHE A 307 18.08 5.44 -8.14
N ARG A 308 18.74 6.35 -8.87
CA ARG A 308 19.50 7.46 -8.29
C ARG A 308 18.60 8.42 -7.52
N ALA A 309 17.45 8.79 -8.07
CA ALA A 309 16.48 9.67 -7.42
C ALA A 309 15.92 9.06 -6.11
N ASP A 310 15.72 7.73 -6.07
CA ASP A 310 15.14 7.03 -4.93
C ASP A 310 16.16 6.46 -3.93
N GLY A 311 17.47 6.66 -4.19
CA GLY A 311 18.57 6.29 -3.30
C GLY A 311 19.09 4.85 -3.46
N LEU A 312 18.64 4.12 -4.49
CA LEU A 312 19.09 2.75 -4.78
C LEU A 312 20.50 2.70 -5.39
N LEU A 313 20.86 3.76 -6.11
CA LEU A 313 22.19 3.99 -6.69
C LEU A 313 22.80 5.31 -6.19
N PRO A 314 24.13 5.41 -6.07
CA PRO A 314 24.80 6.70 -5.87
C PRO A 314 24.65 7.60 -7.12
N PRO A 315 24.94 8.92 -7.03
CA PRO A 315 24.75 9.87 -8.15
C PRO A 315 25.37 9.48 -9.48
N ASP A 316 26.54 8.83 -9.47
CA ASP A 316 27.22 8.33 -10.68
C ASP A 316 27.14 6.80 -10.81
N GLY A 317 26.27 6.18 -10.01
CA GLY A 317 26.06 4.74 -9.98
C GLY A 317 25.38 4.23 -11.24
N LEU A 318 25.76 3.01 -11.63
CA LEU A 318 25.26 2.28 -12.78
C LEU A 318 25.04 0.81 -12.39
N VAL A 319 24.12 0.15 -13.08
CA VAL A 319 23.89 -1.30 -12.92
C VAL A 319 24.77 -2.07 -13.91
N GLU A 320 25.72 -2.87 -13.42
CA GLU A 320 26.64 -3.61 -14.30
C GLU A 320 26.11 -5.00 -14.70
N SER A 321 25.19 -5.56 -13.92
CA SER A 321 24.56 -6.86 -14.23
C SER A 321 23.16 -6.95 -13.66
N VAL A 322 22.33 -7.79 -14.27
CA VAL A 322 20.98 -8.16 -13.78
C VAL A 322 20.90 -9.54 -13.15
N PHE A 323 22.00 -10.31 -13.17
CA PHE A 323 22.04 -11.69 -12.67
C PHE A 323 21.69 -11.84 -11.18
N GLY A 324 21.76 -10.75 -10.42
CA GLY A 324 21.38 -10.73 -9.01
C GLY A 324 19.92 -11.13 -8.82
N TYR A 325 19.06 -10.86 -9.80
CA TYR A 325 17.66 -11.27 -9.77
C TYR A 325 17.52 -12.80 -9.73
N ASP A 326 18.25 -13.48 -10.61
CA ASP A 326 18.24 -14.94 -10.71
C ASP A 326 18.93 -15.57 -9.49
N PHE A 327 20.08 -15.05 -9.05
CA PHE A 327 20.78 -15.57 -7.87
C PHE A 327 19.97 -15.40 -6.57
N GLY A 328 19.28 -14.27 -6.39
CA GLY A 328 18.39 -14.08 -5.24
C GLY A 328 17.20 -15.05 -5.26
N ARG A 329 16.66 -15.37 -6.44
CA ARG A 329 15.60 -16.38 -6.59
C ARG A 329 16.14 -17.80 -6.41
N ALA A 330 17.36 -18.09 -6.84
CA ALA A 330 18.02 -19.39 -6.65
C ALA A 330 18.07 -19.79 -5.16
N VAL A 331 18.39 -18.83 -4.27
CA VAL A 331 18.37 -19.07 -2.81
C VAL A 331 16.98 -19.49 -2.32
N ASN A 332 15.92 -18.85 -2.82
CA ASN A 332 14.55 -19.19 -2.42
C ASN A 332 14.03 -20.45 -3.10
N MET A 333 14.47 -20.75 -4.33
CA MET A 333 14.18 -22.01 -5.02
C MET A 333 14.74 -23.21 -4.27
N ALA A 334 15.93 -23.09 -3.69
CA ALA A 334 16.50 -24.11 -2.82
C ALA A 334 15.63 -24.36 -1.56
N ARG A 335 15.14 -23.28 -0.93
CA ARG A 335 14.26 -23.35 0.25
C ARG A 335 12.91 -24.00 -0.09
N TRP A 336 12.26 -23.57 -1.17
CA TRP A 336 11.01 -24.17 -1.61
C TRP A 336 11.17 -25.63 -2.01
N GLY A 337 12.29 -25.99 -2.66
CA GLY A 337 12.61 -27.37 -3.01
C GLY A 337 12.73 -28.27 -1.78
N LEU A 338 13.41 -27.79 -0.73
CA LEU A 338 13.54 -28.49 0.54
C LEU A 338 12.18 -28.67 1.22
N ASN A 339 11.41 -27.59 1.37
CA ASN A 339 10.09 -27.62 2.01
C ASN A 339 9.09 -28.51 1.24
N ALA A 340 9.17 -28.54 -0.09
CA ALA A 340 8.35 -29.40 -0.93
C ALA A 340 8.81 -30.88 -0.95
N GLY A 341 9.98 -31.19 -0.39
CA GLY A 341 10.58 -32.52 -0.40
C GLY A 341 11.15 -32.95 -1.75
N TYR A 342 11.53 -31.98 -2.60
CA TYR A 342 12.19 -32.23 -3.89
C TYR A 342 13.71 -32.35 -3.77
N CYS A 343 14.31 -31.87 -2.67
CA CYS A 343 15.70 -32.11 -2.31
C CYS A 343 15.83 -32.28 -0.80
N ASP A 344 16.99 -32.78 -0.36
CA ASP A 344 17.36 -32.83 1.06
C ASP A 344 18.08 -31.53 1.49
N ALA A 345 18.36 -31.44 2.80
CA ALA A 345 18.96 -30.25 3.39
C ALA A 345 20.40 -30.00 2.93
N GLU A 346 21.20 -31.05 2.70
CA GLU A 346 22.58 -30.94 2.23
C GLU A 346 22.62 -30.33 0.83
N GLU A 347 21.73 -30.80 -0.05
CA GLU A 347 21.66 -30.32 -1.41
C GLU A 347 21.06 -28.91 -1.50
N ALA A 348 20.08 -28.58 -0.66
CA ALA A 348 19.56 -27.21 -0.53
C ALA A 348 20.66 -26.24 -0.06
N GLU A 349 21.43 -26.61 0.96
CA GLU A 349 22.56 -25.81 1.46
C GLU A 349 23.60 -25.57 0.37
N LYS A 350 23.98 -26.62 -0.37
CA LYS A 350 24.91 -26.52 -1.49
C LYS A 350 24.41 -25.56 -2.58
N CYS A 351 23.13 -25.63 -2.94
CA CYS A 351 22.51 -24.73 -3.92
C CYS A 351 22.55 -23.26 -3.44
N VAL A 352 22.23 -23.01 -2.18
CA VAL A 352 22.30 -21.67 -1.57
C VAL A 352 23.74 -21.14 -1.60
N LEU A 353 24.72 -21.95 -1.19
CA LEU A 353 26.13 -21.57 -1.21
C LEU A 353 26.63 -21.28 -2.63
N GLN A 354 26.20 -22.04 -3.63
CA GLN A 354 26.53 -21.78 -5.03
C GLN A 354 25.93 -20.46 -5.53
N ALA A 355 24.65 -20.19 -5.24
CA ALA A 355 24.02 -18.91 -5.58
C ALA A 355 24.74 -17.73 -4.92
N GLY A 356 25.09 -17.88 -3.64
CA GLY A 356 25.92 -16.91 -2.91
C GLY A 356 27.27 -16.70 -3.60
N HIS A 357 28.00 -17.77 -3.92
CA HIS A 357 29.30 -17.68 -4.57
C HIS A 357 29.23 -16.96 -5.94
N ARG A 358 28.25 -17.31 -6.78
CA ARG A 358 28.06 -16.65 -8.10
C ARG A 358 27.73 -15.17 -7.94
N ALA A 359 26.90 -14.79 -6.96
CA ALA A 359 26.62 -13.39 -6.67
C ALA A 359 27.89 -12.61 -6.29
N HIS A 360 28.75 -13.17 -5.45
CA HIS A 360 30.01 -12.54 -5.02
C HIS A 360 31.04 -12.40 -6.15
N GLN A 361 30.97 -13.23 -7.20
CA GLN A 361 31.83 -13.10 -8.37
C GLN A 361 31.41 -11.95 -9.30
N VAL A 362 30.11 -11.64 -9.33
CA VAL A 362 29.54 -10.64 -10.26
C VAL A 362 29.45 -9.25 -9.62
N TYR A 363 29.13 -9.17 -8.32
CA TYR A 363 28.88 -7.90 -7.64
C TYR A 363 29.96 -7.57 -6.61
N SER A 364 30.16 -6.27 -6.38
CA SER A 364 31.19 -5.74 -5.48
C SER A 364 30.66 -5.28 -4.11
N SER A 365 29.34 -5.24 -3.93
CA SER A 365 28.70 -4.83 -2.67
C SER A 365 27.22 -5.22 -2.63
N TRP A 366 26.63 -5.23 -1.43
CA TRP A 366 25.18 -5.42 -1.24
C TRP A 366 24.34 -4.43 -2.05
N ARG A 367 24.77 -3.17 -2.15
CA ARG A 367 24.07 -2.15 -2.94
C ARG A 367 24.14 -2.42 -4.44
N SER A 368 25.31 -2.80 -4.94
CA SER A 368 25.48 -3.19 -6.35
C SER A 368 24.62 -4.42 -6.69
N PHE A 369 24.67 -5.46 -5.85
CA PHE A 369 23.81 -6.64 -5.97
C PHE A 369 22.32 -6.27 -5.97
N SER A 370 21.90 -5.42 -5.03
CA SER A 370 20.51 -4.98 -4.96
C SER A 370 20.07 -4.22 -6.20
N ALA A 371 20.92 -3.37 -6.77
CA ALA A 371 20.59 -2.63 -7.97
C ALA A 371 20.41 -3.56 -9.18
N GLY A 372 21.27 -4.58 -9.30
CA GLY A 372 21.12 -5.64 -10.30
C GLY A 372 19.87 -6.48 -10.11
N TYR A 373 19.56 -6.88 -8.86
CA TYR A 373 18.33 -7.59 -8.52
C TYR A 373 17.08 -6.80 -8.94
N VAL A 374 17.02 -5.52 -8.55
CA VAL A 374 15.84 -4.68 -8.83
C VAL A 374 15.72 -4.43 -10.33
N LEU A 375 16.81 -4.09 -11.04
CA LEU A 375 16.74 -3.89 -12.49
C LEU A 375 16.28 -5.15 -13.23
N GLY A 376 16.82 -6.32 -12.89
CA GLY A 376 16.42 -7.59 -13.48
C GLY A 376 14.94 -7.88 -13.27
N ARG A 377 14.41 -7.60 -12.07
CA ARG A 377 12.97 -7.71 -11.80
C ARG A 377 12.15 -6.74 -12.63
N MET A 378 12.58 -5.47 -12.73
CA MET A 378 11.82 -4.43 -13.42
C MET A 378 11.72 -4.68 -14.92
N LEU A 379 12.84 -5.06 -15.56
CA LEU A 379 12.86 -5.39 -16.98
C LEU A 379 12.01 -6.61 -17.34
N ARG A 380 11.69 -7.45 -16.35
CA ARG A 380 10.82 -8.62 -16.53
C ARG A 380 9.33 -8.34 -16.31
N PHE A 381 8.97 -7.37 -15.47
CA PHE A 381 7.60 -7.24 -14.96
C PHE A 381 7.00 -5.83 -14.94
N ASP A 382 7.81 -4.78 -15.04
CA ASP A 382 7.35 -3.40 -14.79
C ASP A 382 7.20 -2.58 -16.07
N GLU A 383 7.79 -2.98 -17.20
CA GLU A 383 7.67 -2.33 -18.53
C GLU A 383 7.89 -0.79 -18.53
N GLY A 384 8.54 -0.24 -17.50
CA GLY A 384 8.75 1.19 -17.32
C GLY A 384 7.60 1.96 -16.65
N GLU A 385 6.64 1.29 -16.02
CA GLU A 385 5.50 1.95 -15.37
C GLU A 385 5.86 2.59 -14.02
N PHE A 386 6.92 2.12 -13.36
CA PHE A 386 7.26 2.48 -11.98
C PHE A 386 6.08 2.22 -11.02
N GLY A 387 5.40 1.09 -11.22
CA GLY A 387 4.19 0.74 -10.50
C GLY A 387 4.49 0.08 -9.14
N GLU A 388 3.54 -0.73 -8.67
CA GLU A 388 3.64 -1.41 -7.39
C GLU A 388 4.89 -2.30 -7.28
N TRP A 389 5.29 -2.97 -8.36
CA TRP A 389 6.48 -3.81 -8.37
C TRP A 389 7.75 -3.03 -8.09
N TYR A 390 7.87 -1.83 -8.68
CA TYR A 390 8.97 -0.91 -8.42
C TYR A 390 8.97 -0.43 -6.97
N GLU A 391 7.82 0.04 -6.46
CA GLU A 391 7.70 0.53 -5.08
C GLU A 391 8.10 -0.54 -4.05
N ARG A 392 7.65 -1.78 -4.24
CA ARG A 392 8.00 -2.92 -3.36
C ARG A 392 9.50 -3.23 -3.42
N SER A 393 10.09 -3.26 -4.61
CA SER A 393 11.52 -3.50 -4.76
C SER A 393 12.40 -2.42 -4.14
N VAL A 394 12.01 -1.14 -4.26
CA VAL A 394 12.70 -0.03 -3.57
C VAL A 394 12.52 -0.13 -2.05
N THR A 395 11.34 -0.52 -1.58
CA THR A 395 11.07 -0.74 -0.15
C THR A 395 11.95 -1.86 0.40
N GLY A 396 12.00 -3.01 -0.27
CA GLY A 396 12.87 -4.12 0.08
C GLY A 396 14.35 -3.72 0.11
N HIS A 397 14.81 -2.95 -0.88
CA HIS A 397 16.16 -2.39 -0.89
C HIS A 397 16.44 -1.54 0.35
N ARG A 398 15.57 -0.58 0.68
CA ARG A 398 15.77 0.31 1.83
C ARG A 398 15.82 -0.45 3.14
N ILE A 399 14.89 -1.39 3.35
CA ILE A 399 14.89 -2.26 4.54
C ILE A 399 16.23 -2.97 4.65
N LEU A 400 16.68 -3.63 3.58
CA LEU A 400 17.92 -4.38 3.62
C LEU A 400 19.16 -3.48 3.75
N ALA A 401 19.18 -2.30 3.12
CA ALA A 401 20.33 -1.41 3.11
C ALA A 401 20.44 -0.49 4.35
N GLU A 402 19.37 -0.31 5.11
CA GLU A 402 19.28 0.70 6.17
C GLU A 402 18.89 0.13 7.54
N ASP A 403 18.08 -0.94 7.61
CA ASP A 403 17.65 -1.50 8.88
C ASP A 403 18.86 -2.02 9.68
N PRO A 404 19.10 -1.55 10.92
CA PRO A 404 20.23 -2.02 11.74
C PRO A 404 20.23 -3.53 12.01
N ALA A 405 19.06 -4.18 11.91
CA ALA A 405 18.93 -5.62 12.04
C ALA A 405 19.25 -6.40 10.76
N SER A 406 19.36 -5.71 9.62
CA SER A 406 19.58 -6.33 8.32
C SER A 406 20.89 -7.12 8.25
N PRO A 407 20.90 -8.31 7.62
CA PRO A 407 22.13 -9.02 7.32
C PRO A 407 23.13 -8.17 6.52
N TRP A 408 22.65 -7.29 5.62
CA TRP A 408 23.52 -6.48 4.78
C TRP A 408 24.21 -5.34 5.54
N ARG A 409 23.70 -5.00 6.73
CA ARG A 409 24.32 -4.05 7.66
C ARG A 409 25.28 -4.75 8.63
N ARG A 410 25.01 -6.01 8.95
CA ARG A 410 25.74 -6.80 9.94
C ARG A 410 26.89 -7.62 9.35
N MET A 411 26.82 -7.96 8.07
CA MET A 411 27.83 -8.74 7.35
C MET A 411 28.43 -7.92 6.21
N ALA A 412 29.76 -7.94 6.12
CA ALA A 412 30.45 -7.41 4.95
C ALA A 412 30.08 -8.23 3.70
N TRP A 413 30.20 -7.60 2.53
CA TRP A 413 30.12 -8.30 1.26
C TRP A 413 31.42 -9.09 1.04
N GLY A 414 31.33 -10.39 0.69
CA GLY A 414 32.49 -11.26 0.45
C GLY A 414 32.85 -12.12 1.64
#